data_AF-A0A397TDF4-F1
#
_entry.id   AF-A0A397TDF4-F1
#
_cell.length_a   1.000
_cell.length_b   1.000
_cell.length_c   1.000
_cell.angle_alpha   90.00
_cell.angle_beta   90.00
_cell.angle_gamma   90.00
#
_symmetry.space_group_name_H-M   'P 1'
#
loop_
_entity.id
_entity.type
_entity.pdbx_description
1 polymer ?
#
loop_
_entity_poly.entity_id
_entity_poly.type
_entity_poly.pdbx_seq_one_letter_code
_entity_poly.pdbx_strand_id
1 'polypeptide(L)'
;MEQKYLNSDVLEQIKDFDSKYYNLSEEQNLLVDKLILNEKLKKRYKYYGLCETCRQPKTGDDWCRPCKAIHFQRNFENWTSGNYVVDEFIQESQLNAKNENEKLEWIEYNRFEKIDYITKGGFGTIYKAIWKDGKFESNKWVRDRDRKKGFVALKSLNNSKDITLEFLNEIKFHLKMNHSENIIHFYGITKNKTGDFMMVMEYAFNGNLRQSLNKDFNSLSWKDKLIISYKIACGLNDIHKKELTHQDFHSGNILVIRNNDNDETFHSITDLGLCKPANEKSEKCKKNVYGVLPYVAPELLRGKKYTQKSDIYSFGIIIYEIFNGLPPYYDMAHEEFLAIRICQGLRPSFRFKVPQLIVDLFNQCVDADPSKRPTAEYLSETFDHWNVEYWRMDSEISKQIGADGFSEEQQSFTKSSISSTELIYTTHPQAIYTSRLLNFNNLPEPKNACDEVEYSDSTKIDFTKLNINSQEKTDEKVIYVEDLEKRVVFGICGECSEPGTEEKWYKPCNAKRFKDNFKNWTNGNKNIDEFIQQSQLDAVHYKMVFEWIPYKNFQNITFITRGGFVALKSLNDSSDISTEFLNDVNK
;
A
#
# COMPACT_ATOMS: atom_id res chain seq x y z
N MET A 1 -45.84 1.99 -11.46
CA MET A 1 -45.43 1.48 -10.13
C MET A 1 -44.66 0.19 -10.39
N GLU A 2 -43.37 0.10 -10.04
CA GLU A 2 -42.62 -1.14 -10.23
C GLU A 2 -43.23 -2.25 -9.34
N GLN A 3 -43.64 -3.36 -9.97
CA GLN A 3 -44.13 -4.52 -9.23
C GLN A 3 -42.99 -5.10 -8.37
N LYS A 4 -43.10 -4.98 -7.05
CA LYS A 4 -42.07 -5.42 -6.10
C LYS A 4 -42.19 -6.90 -5.71
N TYR A 5 -43.37 -7.50 -5.87
CA TYR A 5 -43.70 -8.84 -5.41
C TYR A 5 -44.56 -9.58 -6.44
N LEU A 6 -44.41 -10.89 -6.50
CA LEU A 6 -45.32 -11.79 -7.22
C LEU A 6 -46.63 -11.92 -6.43
N ASN A 7 -47.74 -12.02 -7.15
CA ASN A 7 -49.04 -12.29 -6.54
C ASN A 7 -49.14 -13.76 -6.09
N SER A 8 -50.11 -14.06 -5.24
CA SER A 8 -50.34 -15.40 -4.69
C SER A 8 -50.54 -16.46 -5.77
N ASP A 9 -51.29 -16.13 -6.82
CA ASP A 9 -51.71 -17.09 -7.84
C ASP A 9 -50.54 -17.53 -8.72
N VAL A 10 -49.62 -16.62 -9.02
CA VAL A 10 -48.36 -16.93 -9.71
C VAL A 10 -47.48 -17.77 -8.82
N LEU A 11 -47.36 -17.43 -7.53
CA LEU A 11 -46.53 -18.18 -6.59
C LEU A 11 -47.00 -19.63 -6.43
N GLU A 12 -48.31 -19.84 -6.33
CA GLU A 12 -48.88 -21.18 -6.18
C GLU A 12 -48.60 -22.08 -7.39
N GLN A 13 -48.54 -21.50 -8.59
CA GLN A 13 -48.25 -22.24 -9.83
C GLN A 13 -46.78 -22.62 -10.00
N ILE A 14 -45.86 -21.92 -9.34
CA ILE A 14 -44.41 -22.11 -9.54
C ILE A 14 -43.68 -22.66 -8.30
N LYS A 15 -44.38 -22.84 -7.17
CA LYS A 15 -43.77 -23.17 -5.86
C LYS A 15 -42.95 -24.46 -5.83
N ASP A 16 -43.29 -25.43 -6.67
CA ASP A 16 -42.70 -26.77 -6.68
C ASP A 16 -41.59 -26.92 -7.73
N PHE A 17 -41.26 -25.85 -8.47
CA PHE A 17 -40.22 -25.93 -9.50
C PHE A 17 -38.83 -25.74 -8.89
N ASP A 18 -37.88 -26.56 -9.30
CA ASP A 18 -36.47 -26.31 -9.03
C ASP A 18 -35.94 -25.23 -9.96
N SER A 19 -36.04 -23.99 -9.50
CA SER A 19 -35.67 -22.81 -10.29
C SER A 19 -34.24 -22.33 -10.05
N LYS A 20 -33.45 -22.98 -9.18
CA LYS A 20 -32.11 -22.49 -8.84
C LYS A 20 -31.16 -22.68 -10.04
N TYR A 21 -30.36 -21.67 -10.35
CA TYR A 21 -29.38 -21.70 -11.45
C TYR A 21 -29.94 -22.18 -12.80
N TYR A 22 -31.13 -21.71 -13.17
CA TYR A 22 -31.82 -22.05 -14.42
C TYR A 22 -32.15 -23.54 -14.58
N ASN A 23 -32.25 -24.31 -13.49
CA ASN A 23 -32.57 -25.74 -13.53
C ASN A 23 -34.06 -26.07 -13.82
N LEU A 24 -34.71 -25.25 -14.65
CA LEU A 24 -36.10 -25.43 -15.07
C LEU A 24 -36.17 -26.24 -16.35
N SER A 25 -37.17 -27.13 -16.47
CA SER A 25 -37.50 -27.75 -17.76
C SER A 25 -37.94 -26.70 -18.78
N GLU A 26 -37.93 -27.05 -20.07
CA GLU A 26 -38.37 -26.13 -21.15
C GLU A 26 -39.82 -25.66 -20.93
N GLU A 27 -40.72 -26.58 -20.55
CA GLU A 27 -42.11 -26.28 -20.24
C GLU A 27 -42.25 -25.36 -19.02
N GLN A 28 -41.49 -25.64 -17.94
CA GLN A 28 -41.48 -24.80 -16.73
C GLN A 28 -40.94 -23.41 -17.04
N ASN A 29 -39.89 -23.30 -17.86
CA ASN A 29 -39.34 -22.02 -18.31
C ASN A 29 -40.37 -21.19 -19.08
N LEU A 30 -41.06 -21.80 -20.05
CA LEU A 30 -42.12 -21.15 -20.83
C LEU A 30 -43.26 -20.66 -19.93
N LEU A 31 -43.67 -21.49 -18.96
CA LEU A 31 -44.71 -21.10 -18.01
C LEU A 31 -44.28 -19.93 -17.12
N VAL A 32 -43.04 -19.96 -16.61
CA VAL A 32 -42.46 -18.87 -15.80
C VAL A 32 -42.37 -17.58 -16.62
N ASP A 33 -41.97 -17.67 -17.90
CA ASP A 33 -41.88 -16.52 -18.80
C ASP A 33 -43.25 -15.89 -19.07
N LYS A 34 -44.31 -16.70 -19.12
CA LYS A 34 -45.69 -16.26 -19.26
C LYS A 34 -46.27 -15.66 -17.97
N LEU A 35 -45.99 -16.27 -16.82
CA LEU A 35 -46.57 -15.88 -15.53
C LEU A 35 -45.88 -14.67 -14.88
N ILE A 36 -44.56 -14.53 -15.05
CA ILE A 36 -43.79 -13.44 -14.43
C ILE A 36 -43.42 -12.39 -15.49
N LEU A 37 -44.26 -11.36 -15.60
CA LEU A 37 -44.07 -10.26 -16.53
C LEU A 37 -42.94 -9.30 -16.13
N ASN A 38 -42.64 -9.20 -14.82
CA ASN A 38 -41.56 -8.34 -14.35
C ASN A 38 -40.20 -9.04 -14.58
N GLU A 39 -39.43 -8.54 -15.55
CA GLU A 39 -38.12 -9.10 -15.93
C GLU A 39 -37.14 -9.24 -14.76
N LYS A 40 -37.16 -8.31 -13.79
CA LYS A 40 -36.26 -8.35 -12.63
C LYS A 40 -36.65 -9.48 -11.66
N LEU A 41 -37.95 -9.64 -11.38
CA LEU A 41 -38.45 -10.72 -10.54
C LEU A 41 -38.27 -12.08 -11.22
N LYS A 42 -38.48 -12.15 -12.53
CA LYS A 42 -38.26 -13.35 -13.34
C LYS A 42 -36.79 -13.79 -13.31
N LYS A 43 -35.85 -12.88 -13.56
CA LYS A 43 -34.41 -13.18 -13.45
C LYS A 43 -34.03 -13.66 -12.05
N ARG A 44 -34.52 -12.99 -11.01
CA ARG A 44 -34.29 -13.41 -9.61
C ARG A 44 -34.81 -14.80 -9.33
N TYR A 45 -36.03 -15.10 -9.78
CA TYR A 45 -36.64 -16.40 -9.61
C TYR A 45 -35.83 -17.48 -10.33
N LYS A 46 -35.51 -17.29 -11.62
CA LYS A 46 -34.75 -18.24 -12.42
C LYS A 46 -33.30 -18.45 -11.94
N TYR A 47 -32.72 -17.50 -11.22
CA TYR A 47 -31.34 -17.61 -10.76
C TYR A 47 -31.25 -18.10 -9.31
N TYR A 48 -32.03 -17.49 -8.41
CA TYR A 48 -31.94 -17.75 -6.98
C TYR A 48 -33.08 -18.61 -6.42
N GLY A 49 -34.21 -18.72 -7.13
CA GLY A 49 -35.41 -19.39 -6.63
C GLY A 49 -36.20 -18.57 -5.59
N LEU A 50 -37.11 -19.24 -4.88
CA LEU A 50 -37.98 -18.61 -3.86
C LEU A 50 -37.33 -18.59 -2.47
N CYS A 51 -37.71 -17.61 -1.66
CA CYS A 51 -37.36 -17.55 -0.25
C CYS A 51 -38.28 -18.46 0.58
N GLU A 52 -37.72 -19.27 1.46
CA GLU A 52 -38.48 -20.17 2.34
C GLU A 52 -39.45 -19.44 3.28
N THR A 53 -39.09 -18.23 3.73
CA THR A 53 -39.89 -17.47 4.69
C THR A 53 -41.06 -16.72 4.06
N CYS A 54 -40.82 -15.96 2.98
CA CYS A 54 -41.84 -15.10 2.37
C CYS A 54 -42.38 -15.60 1.04
N ARG A 55 -41.81 -16.70 0.51
CA ARG A 55 -42.15 -17.30 -0.79
C ARG A 55 -41.98 -16.37 -1.99
N GLN A 56 -41.28 -15.25 -1.85
CA GLN A 56 -40.96 -14.34 -2.96
C GLN A 56 -39.59 -14.70 -3.56
N PRO A 57 -39.34 -14.35 -4.84
CA PRO A 57 -38.02 -14.55 -5.45
C PRO A 57 -36.90 -13.95 -4.60
N LYS A 58 -35.87 -14.75 -4.29
CA LYS A 58 -34.70 -14.30 -3.53
C LYS A 58 -33.99 -13.17 -4.26
N THR A 59 -33.33 -12.29 -3.50
CA THR A 59 -32.62 -11.13 -4.05
C THR A 59 -31.14 -11.39 -4.30
N GLY A 60 -30.61 -12.48 -3.75
CA GLY A 60 -29.24 -12.98 -3.92
C GLY A 60 -29.17 -14.46 -3.55
N ASP A 61 -27.99 -15.06 -3.67
CA ASP A 61 -27.81 -16.48 -3.32
C ASP A 61 -28.02 -16.67 -1.82
N ASP A 62 -28.96 -17.56 -1.50
CA ASP A 62 -29.52 -17.76 -0.15
C ASP A 62 -29.86 -16.48 0.64
N TRP A 63 -30.14 -15.38 -0.07
CA TRP A 63 -30.41 -14.06 0.50
C TRP A 63 -31.74 -13.48 0.03
N CYS A 64 -32.65 -13.25 0.98
CA CYS A 64 -33.89 -12.51 0.74
C CYS A 64 -33.87 -11.19 1.50
N ARG A 65 -33.49 -10.10 0.83
CA ARG A 65 -33.31 -8.78 1.44
C ARG A 65 -34.52 -8.31 2.26
N PRO A 66 -35.79 -8.42 1.80
CA PRO A 66 -36.94 -8.03 2.63
C PRO A 66 -37.02 -8.82 3.95
N CYS A 67 -36.83 -10.14 3.91
CA CYS A 67 -36.84 -10.98 5.12
C CYS A 67 -35.67 -10.65 6.05
N LYS A 68 -34.47 -10.47 5.47
CA LYS A 68 -33.27 -10.11 6.23
C LYS A 68 -33.41 -8.73 6.88
N ALA A 69 -33.92 -7.73 6.15
CA ALA A 69 -34.19 -6.39 6.67
C ALA A 69 -35.17 -6.42 7.85
N ILE A 70 -36.29 -7.13 7.74
CA ILE A 70 -37.25 -7.29 8.85
C ILE A 70 -36.60 -7.95 10.06
N HIS A 71 -35.78 -8.98 9.83
CA HIS A 71 -35.04 -9.64 10.92
C HIS A 71 -34.09 -8.67 11.63
N PHE A 72 -33.29 -7.90 10.89
CA PHE A 72 -32.39 -6.92 11.48
C PHE A 72 -33.15 -5.82 12.23
N GLN A 73 -34.23 -5.28 11.66
CA GLN A 73 -35.06 -4.25 12.31
C GLN A 73 -35.57 -4.68 13.69
N ARG A 74 -36.01 -5.93 13.82
CA ARG A 74 -36.46 -6.50 15.11
C ARG A 74 -35.35 -6.57 16.15
N ASN A 75 -34.09 -6.48 15.74
CA ASN A 75 -32.93 -6.56 16.62
C ASN A 75 -32.28 -5.19 16.89
N PHE A 76 -32.74 -4.10 16.27
CA PHE A 76 -32.14 -2.77 16.46
C PHE A 76 -32.25 -2.26 17.90
N GLU A 77 -33.29 -2.65 18.64
CA GLU A 77 -33.46 -2.27 20.04
C GLU A 77 -32.56 -3.06 21.00
N ASN A 78 -31.93 -4.15 20.53
CA ASN A 78 -31.13 -5.04 21.36
C ASN A 78 -29.65 -4.65 21.45
N TRP A 79 -29.20 -3.65 20.70
CA TRP A 79 -27.82 -3.17 20.71
C TRP A 79 -27.73 -1.68 20.38
N THR A 80 -26.69 -1.02 20.87
CA THR A 80 -26.31 0.35 20.47
C THR A 80 -24.82 0.53 20.70
N SER A 81 -24.17 1.30 19.84
CA SER A 81 -22.77 1.70 20.03
C SER A 81 -22.59 2.86 21.03
N GLY A 82 -23.71 3.42 21.50
CA GLY A 82 -23.72 4.70 22.22
C GLY A 82 -23.44 5.90 21.31
N ASN A 83 -23.46 5.73 20.00
CA ASN A 83 -23.34 6.80 19.01
C ASN A 83 -24.34 6.61 17.86
N TYR A 84 -25.25 7.58 17.71
CA TYR A 84 -26.34 7.49 16.75
C TYR A 84 -25.87 7.41 15.28
N VAL A 85 -24.73 8.05 14.94
CA VAL A 85 -24.20 8.04 13.56
C VAL A 85 -23.69 6.66 13.18
N VAL A 86 -23.00 5.99 14.10
CA VAL A 86 -22.53 4.61 13.90
C VAL A 86 -23.71 3.64 13.85
N ASP A 87 -24.67 3.81 14.76
CA ASP A 87 -25.87 2.97 14.79
C ASP A 87 -26.66 3.09 13.49
N GLU A 88 -26.94 4.31 13.03
CA GLU A 88 -27.61 4.59 11.75
C GLU A 88 -26.85 3.98 10.59
N PHE A 89 -25.52 4.16 10.52
CA PHE A 89 -24.70 3.60 9.46
C PHE A 89 -24.75 2.06 9.41
N ILE A 90 -24.64 1.39 10.55
CA ILE A 90 -24.72 -0.08 10.64
C ILE A 90 -26.14 -0.54 10.25
N GLN A 91 -27.19 0.11 10.75
CA GLN A 91 -28.57 -0.22 10.40
C GLN A 91 -28.83 -0.06 8.90
N GLU A 92 -28.38 1.05 8.30
CA GLU A 92 -28.48 1.28 6.86
C GLU A 92 -27.77 0.18 6.06
N SER A 93 -26.58 -0.25 6.49
CA SER A 93 -25.86 -1.36 5.84
C SER A 93 -26.69 -2.65 5.88
N GLN A 94 -27.28 -2.98 7.03
CA GLN A 94 -28.07 -4.20 7.24
C GLN A 94 -29.37 -4.21 6.43
N LEU A 95 -30.05 -3.07 6.32
CA LEU A 95 -31.30 -2.92 5.54
C LEU A 95 -31.06 -2.97 4.02
N ASN A 96 -29.87 -2.55 3.57
CA ASN A 96 -29.52 -2.45 2.16
C ASN A 96 -28.70 -3.63 1.63
N ALA A 97 -28.13 -4.45 2.52
CA ALA A 97 -27.29 -5.59 2.19
C ALA A 97 -27.95 -6.53 1.16
N LYS A 98 -27.18 -6.88 0.12
CA LYS A 98 -27.61 -7.79 -0.95
C LYS A 98 -27.19 -9.23 -0.73
N ASN A 99 -26.25 -9.45 0.17
CA ASN A 99 -25.69 -10.72 0.58
C ASN A 99 -25.15 -10.57 2.02
N GLU A 100 -24.61 -11.65 2.56
CA GLU A 100 -24.04 -11.68 3.92
C GLU A 100 -22.80 -10.81 4.09
N ASN A 101 -22.07 -10.52 3.01
CA ASN A 101 -20.84 -9.74 3.05
C ASN A 101 -21.13 -8.23 3.06
N GLU A 102 -22.28 -7.77 2.57
CA GLU A 102 -22.61 -6.34 2.54
C GLU A 102 -23.24 -5.82 3.84
N LYS A 103 -23.40 -6.65 4.87
CA LYS A 103 -23.93 -6.24 6.18
C LYS A 103 -22.79 -5.95 7.16
N LEU A 104 -22.91 -4.91 7.94
CA LEU A 104 -22.01 -4.66 9.08
C LEU A 104 -22.65 -5.10 10.38
N GLU A 105 -21.82 -5.48 11.35
CA GLU A 105 -22.23 -5.77 12.73
C GLU A 105 -21.69 -4.72 13.69
N TRP A 106 -22.51 -4.34 14.69
CA TRP A 106 -21.97 -3.82 15.92
C TRP A 106 -21.46 -5.00 16.75
N ILE A 107 -20.19 -4.93 17.16
CA ILE A 107 -19.55 -6.01 17.91
C ILE A 107 -19.06 -5.45 19.24
N GLU A 108 -19.69 -5.92 20.32
CA GLU A 108 -19.30 -5.56 21.68
C GLU A 108 -17.83 -5.91 21.94
N TYR A 109 -17.05 -4.98 22.48
CA TYR A 109 -15.60 -5.15 22.60
C TYR A 109 -15.21 -6.33 23.50
N ASN A 110 -16.08 -6.70 24.44
CA ASN A 110 -15.89 -7.88 25.31
C ASN A 110 -16.03 -9.23 24.57
N ARG A 111 -16.43 -9.23 23.29
CA ARG A 111 -16.48 -10.40 22.40
C ARG A 111 -15.13 -10.71 21.76
N PHE A 112 -14.12 -9.88 22.00
CA PHE A 112 -12.75 -10.11 21.56
C PHE A 112 -11.87 -10.65 22.70
N GLU A 113 -11.06 -11.67 22.39
CA GLU A 113 -10.05 -12.23 23.29
C GLU A 113 -8.67 -12.18 22.64
N LYS A 114 -7.61 -12.28 23.46
CA LYS A 114 -6.21 -12.32 23.01
C LYS A 114 -5.91 -11.19 22.01
N ILE A 115 -6.16 -9.96 22.47
CA ILE A 115 -5.96 -8.77 21.66
C ILE A 115 -4.47 -8.42 21.68
N ASP A 116 -3.79 -8.73 20.59
CA ASP A 116 -2.34 -8.55 20.42
C ASP A 116 -2.08 -7.36 19.50
N TYR A 117 -1.20 -6.44 19.91
CA TYR A 117 -0.74 -5.35 19.04
C TYR A 117 0.04 -5.91 17.85
N ILE A 118 -0.25 -5.43 16.64
CA ILE A 118 0.47 -5.83 15.42
C ILE A 118 1.38 -4.70 14.93
N THR A 119 0.81 -3.53 14.66
CA THR A 119 1.57 -2.40 14.13
C THR A 119 0.83 -1.08 14.29
N LYS A 120 1.56 0.02 14.16
CA LYS A 120 1.05 1.39 14.10
C LYS A 120 1.63 2.08 12.87
N GLY A 121 0.75 2.54 11.99
CA GLY A 121 1.11 3.29 10.78
C GLY A 121 0.52 4.70 10.78
N GLY A 122 0.66 5.40 9.65
CA GLY A 122 0.09 6.74 9.46
C GLY A 122 -1.43 6.79 9.60
N PHE A 123 -2.11 5.69 9.25
CA PHE A 123 -3.57 5.58 9.23
C PHE A 123 -4.17 4.90 10.46
N GLY A 124 -3.37 4.63 11.50
CA GLY A 124 -3.88 4.08 12.74
C GLY A 124 -3.09 2.91 13.28
N THR A 125 -3.71 2.21 14.23
CA THR A 125 -3.13 1.08 14.94
C THR A 125 -3.92 -0.19 14.66
N ILE A 126 -3.21 -1.28 14.34
CA ILE A 126 -3.79 -2.58 14.05
C ILE A 126 -3.51 -3.54 15.20
N TYR A 127 -4.55 -4.25 15.63
CA TYR A 127 -4.48 -5.34 16.59
C TYR A 127 -5.02 -6.61 15.95
N LYS A 128 -4.53 -7.75 16.40
CA LYS A 128 -5.10 -9.07 16.12
C LYS A 128 -5.95 -9.48 17.31
N ALA A 129 -7.12 -10.05 17.07
CA ALA A 129 -7.97 -10.56 18.13
C ALA A 129 -8.70 -11.85 17.71
N ILE A 130 -9.19 -12.60 18.68
CA ILE A 130 -10.11 -13.72 18.47
C ILE A 130 -11.53 -13.21 18.72
N TRP A 131 -12.41 -13.29 17.72
CA TRP A 131 -13.83 -12.99 17.85
C TRP A 131 -14.60 -14.23 18.33
N LYS A 132 -15.11 -14.21 19.56
CA LYS A 132 -15.79 -15.36 20.21
C LYS A 132 -17.00 -15.87 19.45
N ASP A 133 -17.71 -14.96 18.82
CA ASP A 133 -18.96 -15.23 18.11
C ASP A 133 -18.72 -15.74 16.70
N GLY A 134 -17.60 -15.37 16.07
CA GLY A 134 -17.39 -15.62 14.65
C GLY A 134 -18.41 -14.91 13.75
N LYS A 135 -18.23 -15.15 12.44
CA LYS A 135 -19.10 -14.66 11.37
C LYS A 135 -20.49 -15.30 11.45
N PHE A 136 -21.50 -14.53 11.06
CA PHE A 136 -22.86 -15.01 10.88
C PHE A 136 -22.98 -15.86 9.60
N GLU A 137 -23.50 -17.09 9.66
CA GLU A 137 -23.82 -17.88 8.45
C GLU A 137 -25.29 -17.71 8.04
N SER A 138 -25.48 -17.38 6.76
CA SER A 138 -26.75 -16.92 6.14
C SER A 138 -27.94 -17.89 6.28
N ASN A 139 -27.70 -19.20 6.26
CA ASN A 139 -28.77 -20.20 6.06
C ASN A 139 -29.46 -20.67 7.33
N LYS A 140 -28.82 -20.52 8.50
CA LYS A 140 -29.35 -21.05 9.77
C LYS A 140 -29.60 -20.02 10.84
N TRP A 141 -29.19 -18.77 10.62
CA TRP A 141 -29.12 -17.77 11.69
C TRP A 141 -28.29 -18.24 12.89
N VAL A 142 -27.34 -19.13 12.62
CA VAL A 142 -26.44 -19.71 13.59
C VAL A 142 -25.06 -19.16 13.29
N ARG A 143 -24.37 -18.77 14.36
CA ARG A 143 -22.95 -18.44 14.31
C ARG A 143 -22.18 -19.74 14.19
N ASP A 144 -21.39 -19.90 13.13
CA ASP A 144 -20.52 -21.06 12.99
C ASP A 144 -19.41 -20.96 14.05
N ARG A 145 -19.45 -21.86 15.04
CA ARG A 145 -18.47 -21.93 16.13
C ARG A 145 -17.30 -22.87 15.80
N ASP A 146 -17.42 -23.67 14.75
CA ASP A 146 -16.49 -24.77 14.43
C ASP A 146 -15.51 -24.40 13.30
N ARG A 147 -15.85 -23.43 12.44
CA ARG A 147 -14.85 -22.81 11.53
C ARG A 147 -13.92 -21.87 12.31
N LYS A 148 -12.80 -22.44 12.76
CA LYS A 148 -11.52 -21.78 13.14
C LYS A 148 -11.72 -20.44 13.85
N LYS A 149 -11.84 -20.45 15.19
CA LYS A 149 -11.73 -19.27 16.11
C LYS A 149 -11.49 -17.97 15.35
N GLY A 150 -12.55 -17.23 15.01
CA GLY A 150 -12.52 -16.18 13.99
C GLY A 150 -11.51 -15.09 14.31
N PHE A 151 -10.29 -15.22 13.78
CA PHE A 151 -9.26 -14.20 13.93
C PHE A 151 -9.66 -12.99 13.11
N VAL A 152 -9.59 -11.81 13.74
CA VAL A 152 -9.92 -10.53 13.12
C VAL A 152 -8.79 -9.53 13.33
N ALA A 153 -8.66 -8.60 12.39
CA ALA A 153 -7.88 -7.39 12.55
C ALA A 153 -8.78 -6.29 13.11
N LEU A 154 -8.36 -5.63 14.19
CA LEU A 154 -9.00 -4.44 14.73
C LEU A 154 -8.17 -3.22 14.31
N LYS A 155 -8.70 -2.38 13.41
CA LYS A 155 -8.07 -1.13 12.98
C LYS A 155 -8.67 0.05 13.73
N SER A 156 -7.88 0.68 14.59
CA SER A 156 -8.22 1.96 15.22
C SER A 156 -7.63 3.10 14.42
N LEU A 157 -8.43 4.07 13.99
CA LEU A 157 -7.90 5.31 13.43
C LEU A 157 -7.36 6.20 14.56
N ASN A 158 -6.42 7.08 14.24
CA ASN A 158 -5.85 8.01 15.22
C ASN A 158 -6.95 8.99 15.69
N ASN A 159 -7.09 9.18 17.01
CA ASN A 159 -8.08 10.05 17.64
C ASN A 159 -9.56 9.67 17.35
N SER A 160 -9.89 8.39 17.15
CA SER A 160 -11.27 7.94 16.85
C SER A 160 -12.23 7.95 18.05
N LYS A 161 -11.90 8.63 19.16
CA LYS A 161 -12.86 8.92 20.23
C LYS A 161 -14.03 9.76 19.73
N ASP A 162 -13.70 10.71 18.85
CA ASP A 162 -14.66 11.50 18.11
C ASP A 162 -14.73 10.95 16.68
N ILE A 163 -15.94 10.74 16.19
CA ILE A 163 -16.14 10.28 14.81
C ILE A 163 -15.71 11.40 13.87
N THR A 164 -14.58 11.18 13.21
CA THR A 164 -14.05 12.10 12.21
C THR A 164 -14.69 11.84 10.84
N LEU A 165 -14.64 12.85 9.97
CA LEU A 165 -15.08 12.68 8.58
C LEU A 165 -14.22 11.65 7.85
N GLU A 166 -12.93 11.56 8.19
CA GLU A 166 -12.01 10.55 7.67
C GLU A 166 -12.48 9.13 8.04
N PHE A 167 -12.84 8.89 9.30
CA PHE A 167 -13.36 7.59 9.74
C PHE A 167 -14.64 7.21 8.99
N LEU A 168 -15.60 8.14 8.89
CA LEU A 168 -16.86 7.90 8.18
C LEU A 168 -16.66 7.63 6.68
N ASN A 169 -15.73 8.36 6.05
CA ASN A 169 -15.41 8.14 4.65
C ASN A 169 -14.77 6.78 4.43
N GLU A 170 -13.82 6.38 5.28
CA GLU A 170 -13.17 5.08 5.19
C GLU A 170 -14.19 3.93 5.28
N ILE A 171 -15.02 3.91 6.35
CA ILE A 171 -16.05 2.85 6.50
C ILE A 171 -17.05 2.85 5.34
N LYS A 172 -17.40 4.03 4.81
CA LYS A 172 -18.35 4.17 3.70
C LYS A 172 -17.77 3.65 2.39
N PHE A 173 -16.52 3.96 2.07
CA PHE A 173 -15.87 3.45 0.87
C PHE A 173 -15.62 1.95 0.97
N HIS A 174 -15.23 1.46 2.15
CA HIS A 174 -15.07 0.04 2.42
C HIS A 174 -16.38 -0.73 2.25
N LEU A 175 -17.47 -0.25 2.84
CA LEU A 175 -18.78 -0.86 2.70
C LEU A 175 -19.25 -0.95 1.23
N LYS A 176 -19.01 0.10 0.44
CA LYS A 176 -19.32 0.08 -1.00
C LYS A 176 -18.58 -1.02 -1.76
N MET A 177 -17.40 -1.43 -1.28
CA MET A 177 -16.54 -2.43 -1.88
C MET A 177 -16.66 -3.82 -1.24
N ASN A 178 -17.40 -3.97 -0.13
CA ASN A 178 -17.37 -5.17 0.72
C ASN A 178 -17.88 -6.47 0.06
N HIS A 179 -18.46 -6.36 -1.14
CA HIS A 179 -18.90 -7.47 -1.97
C HIS A 179 -17.80 -8.02 -2.89
N SER A 180 -16.71 -7.28 -3.07
CA SER A 180 -15.56 -7.71 -3.87
C SER A 180 -14.76 -8.76 -3.11
N GLU A 181 -14.37 -9.82 -3.81
CA GLU A 181 -13.47 -10.85 -3.27
C GLU A 181 -12.02 -10.36 -3.15
N ASN A 182 -11.67 -9.28 -3.86
CA ASN A 182 -10.33 -8.73 -3.94
C ASN A 182 -10.13 -7.46 -3.11
N ILE A 183 -11.08 -7.16 -2.22
CA ILE A 183 -10.98 -6.13 -1.20
C ILE A 183 -11.11 -6.81 0.17
N ILE A 184 -10.28 -6.43 1.14
CA ILE A 184 -10.29 -7.07 2.46
C ILE A 184 -11.68 -6.96 3.08
N HIS A 185 -12.18 -8.02 3.69
CA HIS A 185 -13.53 -8.01 4.20
C HIS A 185 -13.65 -7.17 5.49
N PHE A 186 -14.71 -6.36 5.58
CA PHE A 186 -15.05 -5.52 6.73
C PHE A 186 -16.32 -6.05 7.41
N TYR A 187 -16.17 -6.67 8.58
CA TYR A 187 -17.27 -7.31 9.29
C TYR A 187 -18.15 -6.33 10.05
N GLY A 188 -17.58 -5.23 10.55
CA GLY A 188 -18.32 -4.37 11.47
C GLY A 188 -17.47 -3.41 12.28
N ILE A 189 -18.09 -2.78 13.27
CA ILE A 189 -17.48 -1.74 14.10
C ILE A 189 -17.54 -2.18 15.56
N THR A 190 -16.49 -1.83 16.30
CA THR A 190 -16.45 -1.96 17.76
C THR A 190 -15.95 -0.67 18.39
N LYS A 191 -16.08 -0.54 19.71
CA LYS A 191 -15.55 0.57 20.50
C LYS A 191 -14.77 0.03 21.68
N ASN A 192 -13.48 0.35 21.73
CA ASN A 192 -12.60 -0.17 22.77
C ASN A 192 -12.88 0.47 24.14
N LYS A 193 -12.15 0.01 25.17
CA LYS A 193 -12.27 0.52 26.55
C LYS A 193 -11.87 1.99 26.72
N THR A 194 -11.05 2.54 25.81
CA THR A 194 -10.64 3.95 25.83
C THR A 194 -11.63 4.87 25.11
N GLY A 195 -12.67 4.30 24.49
CA GLY A 195 -13.72 4.99 23.77
C GLY A 195 -13.44 5.17 22.27
N ASP A 196 -12.34 4.63 21.76
CA ASP A 196 -11.97 4.72 20.35
C ASP A 196 -12.78 3.72 19.51
N PHE A 197 -13.41 4.20 18.44
CA PHE A 197 -14.02 3.33 17.44
C PHE A 197 -12.96 2.61 16.61
N MET A 198 -13.21 1.33 16.32
CA MET A 198 -12.33 0.47 15.55
C MET A 198 -13.12 -0.32 14.49
N MET A 199 -12.51 -0.48 13.33
CA MET A 199 -13.01 -1.37 12.28
C MET A 199 -12.62 -2.81 12.59
N VAL A 200 -13.54 -3.74 12.41
CA VAL A 200 -13.34 -5.19 12.57
C VAL A 200 -13.26 -5.80 11.18
N MET A 201 -12.08 -6.30 10.81
CA MET A 201 -11.74 -6.72 9.46
C MET A 201 -11.21 -8.15 9.45
N GLU A 202 -11.22 -8.80 8.29
CA GLU A 202 -10.58 -10.10 8.10
C GLU A 202 -9.08 -10.02 8.40
N TYR A 203 -8.58 -11.04 9.11
CA TYR A 203 -7.17 -11.12 9.48
C TYR A 203 -6.36 -11.88 8.41
N ALA A 204 -5.39 -11.20 7.81
CA ALA A 204 -4.48 -11.80 6.83
C ALA A 204 -3.28 -12.47 7.53
N PHE A 205 -3.33 -13.80 7.69
CA PHE A 205 -2.27 -14.57 8.35
C PHE A 205 -0.92 -14.52 7.63
N ASN A 206 -0.94 -14.35 6.31
CA ASN A 206 0.26 -14.32 5.49
C ASN A 206 0.83 -12.90 5.33
N GLY A 207 0.29 -11.93 6.08
CA GLY A 207 0.74 -10.54 6.04
C GLY A 207 0.42 -9.86 4.72
N ASN A 208 1.33 -8.99 4.27
CA ASN A 208 1.18 -8.29 2.99
C ASN A 208 2.02 -8.92 1.86
N LEU A 209 1.71 -8.55 0.62
CA LEU A 209 2.35 -9.08 -0.59
C LEU A 209 3.87 -8.90 -0.55
N ARG A 210 4.39 -7.77 -0.07
CA ARG A 210 5.83 -7.56 0.05
C ARG A 210 6.48 -8.60 0.96
N GLN A 211 5.90 -8.84 2.13
CA GLN A 211 6.39 -9.85 3.08
C GLN A 211 6.31 -11.24 2.48
N SER A 212 5.23 -11.55 1.77
CA SER A 212 5.05 -12.82 1.07
C SER A 212 6.09 -13.03 -0.03
N LEU A 213 6.38 -12.01 -0.85
CA LEU A 213 7.41 -12.10 -1.89
C LEU A 213 8.80 -12.29 -1.26
N ASN A 214 9.15 -11.55 -0.21
CA ASN A 214 10.43 -11.72 0.47
C ASN A 214 10.66 -13.14 1.00
N LYS A 215 9.60 -13.82 1.42
CA LYS A 215 9.66 -15.15 2.01
C LYS A 215 9.60 -16.27 0.97
N ASP A 216 8.63 -16.18 0.06
CA ASP A 216 8.16 -17.30 -0.75
C ASP A 216 8.32 -17.05 -2.26
N PHE A 217 8.96 -15.96 -2.72
CA PHE A 217 9.09 -15.62 -4.15
C PHE A 217 9.64 -16.76 -5.01
N ASN A 218 10.68 -17.47 -4.53
CA ASN A 218 11.29 -18.58 -5.26
C ASN A 218 10.36 -19.79 -5.43
N SER A 219 9.28 -19.88 -4.64
CA SER A 219 8.27 -20.92 -4.76
C SER A 219 7.12 -20.54 -5.70
N LEU A 220 7.01 -19.26 -6.09
CA LEU A 220 5.94 -18.79 -6.96
C LEU A 220 6.22 -19.16 -8.42
N SER A 221 5.34 -19.98 -9.00
CA SER A 221 5.35 -20.27 -10.43
C SER A 221 4.91 -19.04 -11.24
N TRP A 222 5.16 -19.07 -12.55
CA TRP A 222 4.61 -18.05 -13.47
C TRP A 222 3.08 -17.97 -13.41
N LYS A 223 2.42 -19.13 -13.26
CA LYS A 223 0.96 -19.19 -13.07
C LYS A 223 0.54 -18.43 -11.82
N ASP A 224 1.23 -18.64 -10.69
CA ASP A 224 0.90 -17.97 -9.44
C ASP A 224 1.05 -16.46 -9.58
N LYS A 225 2.14 -16.00 -10.22
CA LYS A 225 2.37 -14.57 -10.51
C LYS A 225 1.27 -13.95 -11.37
N LEU A 226 0.78 -14.65 -12.40
CA LEU A 226 -0.34 -14.20 -13.23
C LEU A 226 -1.66 -14.18 -12.45
N ILE A 227 -1.92 -15.16 -11.59
CA ILE A 227 -3.11 -15.20 -10.72
C ILE A 227 -3.09 -14.05 -9.71
N ILE A 228 -1.94 -13.81 -9.06
CA ILE A 228 -1.76 -12.68 -8.12
C ILE A 228 -2.06 -11.37 -8.85
N SER A 229 -1.47 -11.17 -10.03
CA SER A 229 -1.65 -9.96 -10.84
C SER A 229 -3.10 -9.74 -11.25
N TYR A 230 -3.79 -10.82 -11.68
CA TYR A 230 -5.21 -10.80 -12.00
C TYR A 230 -6.08 -10.39 -10.82
N LYS A 231 -5.90 -11.03 -9.66
CA LYS A 231 -6.68 -10.77 -8.44
C LYS A 231 -6.51 -9.32 -7.98
N ILE A 232 -5.29 -8.78 -8.02
CA ILE A 232 -5.02 -7.38 -7.69
C ILE A 232 -5.66 -6.43 -8.71
N ALA A 233 -5.61 -6.77 -10.01
CA ALA A 233 -6.24 -5.97 -11.07
C ALA A 233 -7.77 -5.95 -10.94
N CYS A 234 -8.40 -7.07 -10.57
CA CYS A 234 -9.84 -7.14 -10.26
C CYS A 234 -10.22 -6.21 -9.11
N GLY A 235 -9.50 -6.27 -7.99
CA GLY A 235 -9.76 -5.37 -6.86
C GLY A 235 -9.60 -3.89 -7.24
N LEU A 236 -8.58 -3.55 -8.03
CA LEU A 236 -8.37 -2.18 -8.50
C LEU A 236 -9.48 -1.74 -9.46
N ASN A 237 -9.93 -2.64 -10.34
CA ASN A 237 -11.04 -2.38 -11.25
C ASN A 237 -12.35 -2.13 -10.48
N ASP A 238 -12.61 -2.87 -9.40
CA ASP A 238 -13.78 -2.65 -8.55
C ASP A 238 -13.78 -1.26 -7.92
N ILE A 239 -12.61 -0.79 -7.44
CA ILE A 239 -12.43 0.58 -6.93
C ILE A 239 -12.68 1.59 -8.06
N HIS A 240 -12.09 1.39 -9.23
CA HIS A 240 -12.18 2.33 -10.35
C HIS A 240 -13.58 2.40 -10.96
N LYS A 241 -14.33 1.29 -11.03
CA LYS A 241 -15.74 1.23 -11.46
C LYS A 241 -16.68 2.03 -10.57
N LYS A 242 -16.23 2.38 -9.37
CA LYS A 242 -16.97 3.19 -8.40
C LYS A 242 -16.53 4.66 -8.43
N GLU A 243 -15.77 5.02 -9.46
CA GLU A 243 -15.20 6.35 -9.70
C GLU A 243 -14.27 6.81 -8.59
N LEU A 244 -13.66 5.87 -7.87
CA LEU A 244 -12.70 6.12 -6.81
C LEU A 244 -11.26 5.95 -7.30
N THR A 245 -10.34 6.49 -6.51
CA THR A 245 -8.88 6.29 -6.60
C THR A 245 -8.37 5.76 -5.28
N HIS A 246 -7.37 4.88 -5.28
CA HIS A 246 -6.78 4.33 -4.06
C HIS A 246 -5.82 5.32 -3.39
N GLN A 247 -5.00 6.03 -4.17
CA GLN A 247 -4.05 7.08 -3.76
C GLN A 247 -2.82 6.62 -2.96
N ASP A 248 -2.86 5.47 -2.30
CA ASP A 248 -1.70 4.86 -1.63
C ASP A 248 -1.54 3.38 -2.01
N PHE A 249 -1.53 3.12 -3.32
CA PHE A 249 -1.52 1.75 -3.84
C PHE A 249 -0.09 1.21 -3.91
N HIS A 250 0.23 0.19 -3.12
CA HIS A 250 1.55 -0.45 -3.10
C HIS A 250 1.45 -1.87 -2.53
N SER A 251 2.50 -2.69 -2.68
CA SER A 251 2.50 -4.09 -2.23
C SER A 251 2.31 -4.28 -0.72
N GLY A 252 2.56 -3.24 0.08
CA GLY A 252 2.26 -3.21 1.52
C GLY A 252 0.76 -3.12 1.85
N ASN A 253 -0.06 -2.62 0.92
CA ASN A 253 -1.52 -2.50 1.04
C ASN A 253 -2.26 -3.62 0.27
N ILE A 254 -1.56 -4.69 -0.10
CA ILE A 254 -2.14 -5.93 -0.62
C ILE A 254 -1.95 -7.01 0.45
N LEU A 255 -3.04 -7.50 1.03
CA LEU A 255 -3.03 -8.55 2.03
C LEU A 255 -3.15 -9.93 1.40
N VAL A 256 -2.43 -10.90 1.95
CA VAL A 256 -2.43 -12.29 1.50
C VAL A 256 -3.23 -13.14 2.48
N ILE A 257 -4.31 -13.74 1.99
CA ILE A 257 -5.26 -14.52 2.81
C ILE A 257 -5.28 -15.94 2.25
N ARG A 258 -4.91 -16.93 3.06
CA ARG A 258 -4.96 -18.34 2.67
C ARG A 258 -6.23 -19.00 3.20
N ASN A 259 -7.03 -19.54 2.30
CA ASN A 259 -8.14 -20.39 2.66
C ASN A 259 -7.60 -21.80 2.97
N ASN A 260 -7.63 -22.13 4.25
CA ASN A 260 -7.14 -23.41 4.76
C ASN A 260 -7.98 -24.62 4.33
N ASP A 261 -9.17 -24.44 3.73
CA ASP A 261 -10.06 -25.55 3.36
C ASP A 261 -9.81 -26.08 1.94
N ASN A 262 -9.35 -25.21 1.01
CA ASN A 262 -9.07 -25.57 -0.39
C ASN A 262 -7.65 -25.17 -0.86
N ASP A 263 -6.81 -24.69 0.07
CA ASP A 263 -5.47 -24.17 -0.17
C ASP A 263 -5.38 -22.96 -1.12
N GLU A 264 -6.52 -22.31 -1.39
CA GLU A 264 -6.59 -21.14 -2.26
C GLU A 264 -6.04 -19.90 -1.55
N THR A 265 -5.26 -19.11 -2.28
CA THR A 265 -4.68 -17.86 -1.76
C THR A 265 -5.34 -16.66 -2.43
N PHE A 266 -5.96 -15.81 -1.62
CA PHE A 266 -6.59 -14.57 -2.02
C PHE A 266 -5.64 -13.39 -1.79
N HIS A 267 -5.71 -12.43 -2.70
CA HIS A 267 -4.96 -11.19 -2.64
C HIS A 267 -5.96 -10.05 -2.60
N SER A 268 -6.04 -9.39 -1.45
CA SER A 268 -7.09 -8.42 -1.16
C SER A 268 -6.48 -7.05 -0.86
N ILE A 269 -6.95 -6.03 -1.55
CA ILE A 269 -6.54 -4.64 -1.33
C ILE A 269 -7.11 -4.17 0.01
N THR A 270 -6.31 -3.46 0.79
CA THR A 270 -6.69 -2.84 2.06
C THR A 270 -6.39 -1.34 2.07
N ASP A 271 -6.69 -0.68 3.18
CA ASP A 271 -6.38 0.73 3.46
C ASP A 271 -7.02 1.74 2.51
N LEU A 272 -8.35 1.67 2.43
CA LEU A 272 -9.18 2.61 1.65
C LEU A 272 -9.37 3.98 2.34
N GLY A 273 -8.61 4.28 3.40
CA GLY A 273 -8.73 5.52 4.19
C GLY A 273 -8.37 6.78 3.39
N LEU A 274 -7.55 6.65 2.34
CA LEU A 274 -7.24 7.72 1.41
C LEU A 274 -8.09 7.73 0.14
N CYS A 275 -9.03 6.80 -0.02
CA CYS A 275 -9.84 6.75 -1.21
C CYS A 275 -10.68 8.02 -1.37
N LYS A 276 -10.68 8.59 -2.59
CA LYS A 276 -11.51 9.77 -2.92
C LYS A 276 -12.08 9.66 -4.34
N PRO A 277 -13.19 10.37 -4.63
CA PRO A 277 -13.70 10.48 -5.98
C PRO A 277 -12.64 11.02 -6.93
N ALA A 278 -12.48 10.39 -8.10
CA ALA A 278 -11.49 10.79 -9.11
C ALA A 278 -11.67 12.25 -9.58
N ASN A 279 -12.90 12.78 -9.50
CA ASN A 279 -13.28 14.12 -9.98
C ASN A 279 -13.36 15.18 -8.87
N GLU A 280 -12.87 14.90 -7.65
CA GLU A 280 -13.02 15.84 -6.53
C GLU A 280 -12.31 17.18 -6.81
N LYS A 281 -13.10 18.27 -6.79
CA LYS A 281 -12.63 19.64 -6.94
C LYS A 281 -12.01 20.12 -5.62
N SER A 282 -10.86 19.57 -5.22
CA SER A 282 -10.15 20.13 -4.06
C SER A 282 -9.62 21.52 -4.40
N GLU A 283 -9.95 22.51 -3.57
CA GLU A 283 -9.46 23.88 -3.64
C GLU A 283 -7.95 23.99 -3.39
N LYS A 284 -7.40 25.14 -3.79
CA LYS A 284 -6.00 25.54 -3.78
C LYS A 284 -5.33 25.35 -2.41
N CYS A 285 -4.51 24.33 -2.27
CA CYS A 285 -3.32 24.34 -1.40
C CYS A 285 -2.30 23.36 -1.97
N LYS A 286 -1.00 23.67 -1.84
CA LYS A 286 0.10 22.78 -2.24
C LYS A 286 -0.21 21.37 -1.71
N LYS A 287 -0.54 20.44 -2.60
CA LYS A 287 -0.97 19.10 -2.19
C LYS A 287 0.26 18.34 -1.72
N ASN A 288 0.35 18.23 -0.41
CA ASN A 288 1.12 17.23 0.30
C ASN A 288 0.83 15.84 -0.30
N VAL A 289 1.79 15.28 -1.05
CA VAL A 289 1.66 13.96 -1.68
C VAL A 289 1.91 12.91 -0.61
N TYR A 290 1.01 11.97 -0.43
CA TYR A 290 1.19 10.90 0.54
C TYR A 290 1.37 9.57 -0.19
N GLY A 291 2.33 8.77 0.24
CA GLY A 291 2.50 7.40 -0.22
C GLY A 291 3.94 6.89 -0.13
N VAL A 292 4.23 5.81 -0.86
CA VAL A 292 5.55 5.18 -0.92
C VAL A 292 6.27 5.62 -2.19
N LEU A 293 7.35 6.41 -2.08
CA LEU A 293 7.99 7.13 -3.20
C LEU A 293 8.14 6.31 -4.50
N PRO A 294 8.69 5.08 -4.50
CA PRO A 294 8.77 4.24 -5.70
C PRO A 294 7.46 3.99 -6.46
N TYR A 295 6.31 4.02 -5.78
CA TYR A 295 4.98 3.75 -6.36
C TYR A 295 4.28 5.03 -6.79
N VAL A 296 4.75 6.19 -6.35
CA VAL A 296 4.08 7.45 -6.63
C VAL A 296 4.39 7.89 -8.07
N ALA A 297 3.33 8.02 -8.86
CA ALA A 297 3.42 8.45 -10.25
C ALA A 297 4.13 9.83 -10.38
N PRO A 298 4.95 10.04 -11.41
CA PRO A 298 5.79 11.24 -11.52
C PRO A 298 4.99 12.55 -11.62
N GLU A 299 3.76 12.50 -12.15
CA GLU A 299 2.87 13.66 -12.17
C GLU A 299 2.41 14.06 -10.76
N LEU A 300 2.23 13.08 -9.86
CA LEU A 300 1.81 13.34 -8.49
C LEU A 300 2.93 13.97 -7.68
N LEU A 301 4.18 13.51 -7.85
CA LEU A 301 5.36 14.11 -7.20
C LEU A 301 5.48 15.61 -7.51
N ARG A 302 4.92 16.06 -8.64
CA ARG A 302 4.84 17.47 -9.04
C ARG A 302 3.59 18.21 -8.55
N GLY A 303 2.80 17.60 -7.67
CA GLY A 303 1.57 18.18 -7.13
C GLY A 303 0.40 18.21 -8.11
N LYS A 304 0.43 17.45 -9.21
CA LYS A 304 -0.79 17.23 -10.02
C LYS A 304 -1.81 16.42 -9.20
N LYS A 305 -3.06 16.42 -9.65
CA LYS A 305 -4.16 15.73 -8.95
C LYS A 305 -4.04 14.22 -9.11
N TYR A 306 -4.43 13.48 -8.07
CA TYR A 306 -4.67 12.05 -8.16
C TYR A 306 -5.73 11.74 -9.22
N THR A 307 -5.47 10.69 -9.98
CA THR A 307 -6.40 10.14 -10.99
C THR A 307 -6.36 8.63 -10.92
N GLN A 308 -7.29 7.95 -11.56
CA GLN A 308 -7.22 6.49 -11.68
C GLN A 308 -5.90 6.05 -12.35
N LYS A 309 -5.39 6.85 -13.29
CA LYS A 309 -4.13 6.59 -13.98
C LYS A 309 -2.89 6.64 -13.08
N SER A 310 -2.92 7.36 -11.95
CA SER A 310 -1.83 7.29 -10.98
C SER A 310 -1.84 5.98 -10.18
N ASP A 311 -3.01 5.39 -9.93
CA ASP A 311 -3.06 4.03 -9.36
C ASP A 311 -2.55 2.99 -10.38
N ILE A 312 -2.77 3.20 -11.68
CA ILE A 312 -2.22 2.32 -12.74
C ILE A 312 -0.69 2.34 -12.78
N TYR A 313 -0.07 3.51 -12.59
CA TYR A 313 1.39 3.59 -12.42
C TYR A 313 1.84 2.75 -11.23
N SER A 314 1.16 2.90 -10.09
CA SER A 314 1.44 2.15 -8.87
C SER A 314 1.28 0.64 -9.07
N PHE A 315 0.24 0.22 -9.82
CA PHE A 315 0.03 -1.16 -10.23
C PHE A 315 1.20 -1.68 -11.08
N GLY A 316 1.72 -0.89 -12.02
CA GLY A 316 2.92 -1.25 -12.79
C GLY A 316 4.13 -1.56 -11.89
N ILE A 317 4.35 -0.78 -10.84
CA ILE A 317 5.41 -1.02 -9.86
C ILE A 317 5.15 -2.30 -9.03
N ILE A 318 3.90 -2.62 -8.72
CA ILE A 318 3.52 -3.90 -8.08
C ILE A 318 3.77 -5.09 -9.01
N ILE A 319 3.43 -4.97 -10.31
CA ILE A 319 3.75 -5.98 -11.33
C ILE A 319 5.25 -6.22 -11.40
N TYR A 320 6.04 -5.15 -11.40
CA TYR A 320 7.49 -5.25 -11.33
C TYR A 320 7.93 -6.13 -10.15
N GLU A 321 7.42 -5.90 -8.94
CA GLU A 321 7.79 -6.73 -7.79
C GLU A 321 7.33 -8.18 -7.89
N ILE A 322 6.10 -8.42 -8.35
CA ILE A 322 5.54 -9.79 -8.48
C ILE A 322 6.39 -10.61 -9.43
N PHE A 323 6.85 -10.00 -10.52
CA PHE A 323 7.64 -10.71 -11.52
C PHE A 323 9.13 -10.69 -11.21
N ASN A 324 9.66 -9.63 -10.60
CA ASN A 324 11.10 -9.45 -10.33
C ASN A 324 11.55 -9.92 -8.93
N GLY A 325 10.63 -10.10 -7.97
CA GLY A 325 10.94 -10.51 -6.60
C GLY A 325 11.73 -9.51 -5.76
N LEU A 326 12.12 -8.37 -6.35
CA LEU A 326 12.89 -7.31 -5.71
C LEU A 326 12.01 -6.07 -5.50
N PRO A 327 12.13 -5.39 -4.35
CA PRO A 327 11.54 -4.08 -4.18
C PRO A 327 12.07 -3.07 -5.22
N PRO A 328 11.23 -2.15 -5.70
CA PRO A 328 11.68 -1.11 -6.63
C PRO A 328 12.72 -0.21 -5.95
N TYR A 329 13.85 0.00 -6.61
CA TYR A 329 14.95 0.86 -6.16
C TYR A 329 15.53 0.52 -4.79
N TYR A 330 15.55 -0.77 -4.42
CA TYR A 330 16.01 -1.23 -3.11
C TYR A 330 17.43 -0.81 -2.74
N ASP A 331 18.27 -0.55 -3.73
CA ASP A 331 19.67 -0.17 -3.64
C ASP A 331 19.89 1.36 -3.59
N MET A 332 18.81 2.15 -3.56
CA MET A 332 18.88 3.61 -3.58
C MET A 332 18.20 4.27 -2.37
N ALA A 333 18.68 5.44 -1.97
CA ALA A 333 17.98 6.30 -1.03
C ALA A 333 16.63 6.76 -1.62
N HIS A 334 15.55 6.63 -0.86
CA HIS A 334 14.23 7.10 -1.26
C HIS A 334 14.06 8.59 -0.92
N GLU A 335 14.90 9.44 -1.50
CA GLU A 335 14.89 10.88 -1.22
C GLU A 335 14.68 11.68 -2.51
N GLU A 336 14.93 13.00 -2.44
CA GLU A 336 14.70 13.94 -3.55
C GLU A 336 15.42 13.49 -4.84
N PHE A 337 16.62 12.91 -4.72
CA PHE A 337 17.36 12.40 -5.87
C PHE A 337 16.62 11.30 -6.63
N LEU A 338 16.00 10.35 -5.93
CA LEU A 338 15.20 9.31 -6.58
C LEU A 338 13.96 9.92 -7.24
N ALA A 339 13.29 10.87 -6.57
CA ALA A 339 12.15 11.59 -7.15
C ALA A 339 12.52 12.31 -8.46
N ILE A 340 13.67 12.99 -8.50
CA ILE A 340 14.20 13.64 -9.71
C ILE A 340 14.40 12.60 -10.82
N ARG A 341 15.06 11.48 -10.53
CA ARG A 341 15.32 10.43 -11.52
C ARG A 341 14.03 9.80 -12.05
N ILE A 342 13.05 9.55 -11.19
CA ILE A 342 11.73 9.04 -11.61
C ILE A 342 11.05 10.01 -12.59
N CYS A 343 11.05 11.31 -12.29
CA CYS A 343 10.54 12.33 -13.21
C CYS A 343 11.35 12.38 -14.53
N GLN A 344 12.65 12.12 -14.49
CA GLN A 344 13.50 12.08 -15.69
C GLN A 344 13.39 10.78 -16.50
N GLY A 345 12.55 9.83 -16.09
CA GLY A 345 12.28 8.61 -16.84
C GLY A 345 12.91 7.34 -16.28
N LEU A 346 13.55 7.41 -15.10
CA LEU A 346 14.01 6.20 -14.42
C LEU A 346 12.81 5.29 -14.10
N ARG A 347 12.90 4.02 -14.49
CA ARG A 347 11.97 2.95 -14.12
C ARG A 347 12.77 1.77 -13.57
N PRO A 348 12.19 0.93 -12.69
CA PRO A 348 12.85 -0.29 -12.24
C PRO A 348 13.10 -1.24 -13.43
N SER A 349 14.28 -1.86 -13.47
CA SER A 349 14.64 -2.84 -14.50
C SER A 349 14.52 -4.27 -13.98
N PHE A 350 14.00 -5.17 -14.81
CA PHE A 350 13.96 -6.61 -14.49
C PHE A 350 15.38 -7.17 -14.49
N ARG A 351 15.74 -7.91 -13.43
CA ARG A 351 17.09 -8.47 -13.25
C ARG A 351 17.28 -9.77 -14.03
N PHE A 352 16.19 -10.50 -14.25
CA PHE A 352 16.16 -11.73 -15.01
C PHE A 352 15.15 -11.60 -16.13
N LYS A 353 15.23 -12.53 -17.08
CA LYS A 353 14.32 -12.54 -18.21
C LYS A 353 12.87 -12.62 -17.71
N VAL A 354 12.01 -11.80 -18.27
CA VAL A 354 10.55 -11.83 -18.06
C VAL A 354 9.88 -11.85 -19.45
N PRO A 355 8.75 -12.55 -19.65
CA PRO A 355 8.02 -12.53 -20.92
C PRO A 355 7.82 -11.10 -21.42
N GLN A 356 8.09 -10.87 -22.71
CA GLN A 356 8.00 -9.56 -23.33
C GLN A 356 6.61 -8.94 -23.17
N LEU A 357 5.55 -9.76 -23.23
CA LEU A 357 4.17 -9.30 -22.98
C LEU A 357 4.00 -8.62 -21.61
N ILE A 358 4.67 -9.14 -20.57
CA ILE A 358 4.64 -8.57 -19.22
C ILE A 358 5.47 -7.28 -19.18
N VAL A 359 6.63 -7.26 -19.83
CA VAL A 359 7.50 -6.08 -19.93
C VAL A 359 6.78 -4.93 -20.64
N ASP A 360 6.10 -5.21 -21.75
CA ASP A 360 5.34 -4.25 -22.54
C ASP A 360 4.18 -3.67 -21.72
N LEU A 361 3.44 -4.52 -21.00
CA LEU A 361 2.35 -4.08 -20.14
C LEU A 361 2.85 -3.25 -18.95
N PHE A 362 3.97 -3.66 -18.35
CA PHE A 362 4.65 -2.89 -17.30
C PHE A 362 5.02 -1.49 -17.81
N ASN A 363 5.67 -1.39 -18.97
CA ASN A 363 6.08 -0.12 -19.58
C ASN A 363 4.88 0.78 -19.87
N GLN A 364 3.77 0.23 -20.36
CA GLN A 364 2.51 0.96 -20.55
C GLN A 364 1.96 1.49 -19.21
N CYS A 365 2.01 0.69 -18.14
CA CYS A 365 1.54 1.13 -16.82
C CYS A 365 2.37 2.29 -16.26
N VAL A 366 3.69 2.26 -16.44
CA VAL A 366 4.61 3.26 -15.87
C VAL A 366 4.95 4.42 -16.81
N ASP A 367 4.22 4.59 -17.91
CA ASP A 367 4.39 5.70 -18.85
C ASP A 367 4.28 7.05 -18.11
N ALA A 368 5.17 7.99 -18.42
CA ALA A 368 5.17 9.34 -17.86
C ALA A 368 3.91 10.13 -18.24
N ASP A 369 3.29 9.84 -19.39
CA ASP A 369 2.00 10.38 -19.81
C ASP A 369 0.86 9.50 -19.26
N PRO A 370 0.06 10.00 -18.29
CA PRO A 370 -1.04 9.23 -17.70
C PRO A 370 -2.10 8.79 -18.72
N SER A 371 -2.23 9.49 -19.85
CA SER A 371 -3.22 9.16 -20.89
C SER A 371 -2.88 7.89 -21.66
N LYS A 372 -1.59 7.52 -21.72
CA LYS A 372 -1.11 6.30 -22.39
C LYS A 372 -1.21 5.04 -21.54
N ARG A 373 -1.39 5.20 -20.23
CA ARG A 373 -1.54 4.07 -19.30
C ARG A 373 -2.88 3.36 -19.56
N PRO A 374 -2.98 2.03 -19.38
CA PRO A 374 -4.23 1.28 -19.56
C PRO A 374 -5.28 1.63 -18.49
N THR A 375 -6.47 1.05 -18.60
CA THR A 375 -7.49 1.08 -17.52
C THR A 375 -7.33 -0.16 -16.62
N ALA A 376 -7.83 -0.10 -15.39
CA ALA A 376 -7.84 -1.27 -14.51
C ALA A 376 -8.70 -2.40 -15.08
N GLU A 377 -9.77 -2.08 -15.81
CA GLU A 377 -10.58 -3.05 -16.55
C GLU A 377 -9.75 -3.81 -17.58
N TYR A 378 -9.05 -3.09 -18.45
CA TYR A 378 -8.16 -3.70 -19.45
C TYR A 378 -7.10 -4.60 -18.80
N LEU A 379 -6.51 -4.17 -17.68
CA LEU A 379 -5.55 -4.97 -16.94
C LEU A 379 -6.19 -6.26 -16.40
N SER A 380 -7.38 -6.17 -15.79
CA SER A 380 -8.08 -7.35 -15.26
C SER A 380 -8.42 -8.35 -16.36
N GLU A 381 -8.90 -7.89 -17.52
CA GLU A 381 -9.22 -8.73 -18.67
C GLU A 381 -7.96 -9.36 -19.28
N THR A 382 -6.86 -8.58 -19.37
CA THR A 382 -5.59 -9.06 -19.93
C THR A 382 -4.99 -10.18 -19.07
N PHE A 383 -4.92 -10.00 -17.74
CA PHE A 383 -4.40 -11.05 -16.87
C PHE A 383 -5.33 -12.26 -16.77
N ASP A 384 -6.65 -12.08 -16.85
CA ASP A 384 -7.60 -13.19 -16.95
C ASP A 384 -7.34 -14.02 -18.21
N HIS A 385 -7.21 -13.34 -19.34
CA HIS A 385 -6.91 -13.98 -20.61
C HIS A 385 -5.59 -14.74 -20.56
N TRP A 386 -4.52 -14.14 -20.03
CA TRP A 386 -3.23 -14.83 -19.88
C TRP A 386 -3.29 -16.02 -18.92
N ASN A 387 -4.09 -15.96 -17.84
CA ASN A 387 -4.29 -17.10 -16.94
C ASN A 387 -4.94 -18.29 -17.65
N VAL A 388 -5.87 -18.04 -18.57
CA VAL A 388 -6.53 -19.08 -19.38
C VAL A 388 -5.59 -19.60 -20.48
N GLU A 389 -4.95 -18.69 -21.22
CA GLU A 389 -4.06 -19.02 -22.34
C GLU A 389 -2.77 -19.73 -21.89
N TYR A 390 -2.32 -19.51 -20.65
CA TYR A 390 -1.12 -20.17 -20.10
C TYR A 390 -1.17 -21.72 -20.24
N TRP A 391 -2.37 -22.31 -20.22
CA TRP A 391 -2.55 -23.77 -20.38
C TRP A 391 -2.51 -24.24 -21.83
N ARG A 392 -2.53 -23.33 -22.79
CA ARG A 392 -2.46 -23.63 -24.23
C ARG A 392 -1.02 -23.49 -24.69
N MET A 393 -0.38 -24.62 -25.02
CA MET A 393 1.04 -24.67 -25.43
C MET A 393 1.38 -23.71 -26.58
N ASP A 394 0.41 -23.41 -27.46
CA ASP A 394 0.61 -22.53 -28.61
C ASP A 394 0.37 -21.04 -28.34
N SER A 395 -0.08 -20.67 -27.14
CA SER A 395 -0.32 -19.26 -26.80
C SER A 395 1.00 -18.49 -26.70
N GLU A 396 0.96 -17.20 -26.99
CA GLU A 396 2.17 -16.37 -26.98
C GLU A 396 2.79 -16.29 -25.58
N ILE A 397 1.96 -16.20 -24.53
CA ILE A 397 2.45 -16.15 -23.14
C ILE A 397 3.10 -17.47 -22.72
N SER A 398 2.53 -18.62 -23.11
CA SER A 398 3.09 -19.94 -22.82
C SER A 398 4.38 -20.19 -23.61
N LYS A 399 4.42 -19.75 -24.88
CA LYS A 399 5.62 -19.81 -25.72
C LYS A 399 6.73 -18.99 -25.11
N GLN A 400 6.47 -17.73 -24.74
CA GLN A 400 7.47 -16.91 -24.08
C GLN A 400 7.93 -17.57 -22.80
N ILE A 401 7.06 -18.00 -21.88
CA ILE A 401 7.49 -18.65 -20.62
C ILE A 401 8.25 -19.98 -20.83
N GLY A 402 7.88 -20.78 -21.84
CA GLY A 402 8.44 -22.10 -22.08
C GLY A 402 9.69 -22.13 -22.97
N ALA A 403 9.82 -21.21 -23.93
CA ALA A 403 10.88 -21.23 -24.95
C ALA A 403 12.24 -20.76 -24.45
N ASP A 404 12.32 -19.93 -23.41
CA ASP A 404 13.61 -19.35 -23.00
C ASP A 404 14.23 -19.94 -21.72
N GLY A 405 13.80 -21.12 -21.26
CA GLY A 405 14.48 -21.79 -20.13
C GLY A 405 14.48 -20.99 -18.82
N PHE A 406 13.48 -20.12 -18.59
CA PHE A 406 13.34 -19.24 -17.40
C PHE A 406 13.48 -19.96 -16.06
N SER A 407 13.22 -21.28 -16.03
CA SER A 407 13.41 -22.13 -14.86
C SER A 407 14.86 -22.29 -14.44
N GLU A 408 15.83 -22.26 -15.36
CA GLU A 408 17.25 -22.52 -15.03
C GLU A 408 17.99 -21.28 -14.51
N GLU A 409 17.70 -20.08 -15.01
CA GLU A 409 18.32 -18.82 -14.53
C GLU A 409 17.80 -18.38 -13.16
N GLN A 410 16.50 -18.51 -12.89
CA GLN A 410 15.94 -18.27 -11.55
C GLN A 410 16.45 -19.32 -10.53
N GLN A 411 16.68 -20.56 -10.97
CA GLN A 411 17.22 -21.63 -10.12
C GLN A 411 18.75 -21.56 -9.89
N SER A 412 19.53 -21.00 -10.84
CA SER A 412 20.99 -20.90 -10.69
C SER A 412 21.39 -19.79 -9.71
N PHE A 413 20.67 -18.66 -9.74
CA PHE A 413 20.87 -17.55 -8.79
C PHE A 413 20.51 -17.94 -7.35
N THR A 414 19.55 -18.83 -7.18
CA THR A 414 19.10 -19.35 -5.88
C THR A 414 20.00 -20.45 -5.35
N LYS A 415 20.63 -21.26 -6.21
CA LYS A 415 21.61 -22.29 -5.80
C LYS A 415 22.95 -21.72 -5.32
N SER A 416 23.35 -20.51 -5.71
CA SER A 416 24.56 -19.87 -5.16
C SER A 416 24.36 -19.30 -3.75
N SER A 417 23.11 -19.21 -3.30
CA SER A 417 22.70 -18.65 -2.00
C SER A 417 22.20 -19.78 -1.09
N ILE A 418 23.09 -20.67 -0.64
CA ILE A 418 22.73 -21.79 0.24
C ILE A 418 22.63 -21.30 1.69
N SER A 419 21.43 -20.90 2.10
CA SER A 419 20.80 -21.11 3.41
C SER A 419 19.46 -20.37 3.41
N SER A 420 18.37 -21.12 3.57
CA SER A 420 16.99 -20.70 3.35
C SER A 420 16.45 -19.71 4.39
N THR A 421 17.04 -18.51 4.50
CA THR A 421 16.53 -17.38 5.30
C THR A 421 17.10 -16.00 4.92
N GLU A 422 18.13 -15.89 4.08
CA GLU A 422 18.73 -14.59 3.76
C GLU A 422 18.06 -13.92 2.56
N LEU A 423 17.78 -12.61 2.69
CA LEU A 423 17.26 -11.78 1.61
C LEU A 423 18.25 -11.80 0.43
N ILE A 424 17.75 -11.95 -0.80
CA ILE A 424 18.55 -11.98 -2.05
C ILE A 424 19.17 -10.59 -2.36
N TYR A 425 18.87 -9.58 -1.55
CA TYR A 425 19.26 -8.20 -1.75
C TYR A 425 19.52 -7.49 -0.42
N THR A 426 20.42 -6.50 -0.45
CA THR A 426 20.65 -5.59 0.67
C THR A 426 19.97 -4.26 0.37
N THR A 427 19.09 -3.83 1.26
CA THR A 427 18.37 -2.56 1.12
C THR A 427 19.24 -1.38 1.56
N HIS A 428 19.24 -0.31 0.78
CA HIS A 428 19.87 0.95 1.15
C HIS A 428 19.24 1.48 2.46
N PRO A 429 20.03 1.97 3.45
CA PRO A 429 19.48 2.38 4.75
C PRO A 429 18.39 3.46 4.68
N GLN A 430 18.46 4.34 3.68
CA GLN A 430 17.46 5.40 3.41
C GLN A 430 16.34 4.96 2.44
N ALA A 431 16.23 3.68 2.09
CA ALA A 431 15.10 3.17 1.32
C ALA A 431 13.90 2.92 2.24
N ILE A 432 12.79 3.62 1.98
CA ILE A 432 11.59 3.61 2.81
C ILE A 432 10.41 3.06 2.01
N TYR A 433 9.85 1.93 2.47
CA TYR A 433 8.72 1.23 1.84
C TYR A 433 7.40 1.39 2.61
N THR A 434 7.35 2.32 3.55
CA THR A 434 6.15 2.67 4.31
C THR A 434 5.64 4.04 3.86
N SER A 435 4.33 4.18 3.80
CA SER A 435 3.68 5.42 3.34
C SER A 435 4.03 6.60 4.23
N ARG A 436 4.36 7.73 3.59
CA ARG A 436 4.71 8.97 4.29
C ARG A 436 4.37 10.18 3.44
N LEU A 437 4.45 11.35 4.06
CA LEU A 437 4.41 12.60 3.33
C LEU A 437 5.66 12.76 2.45
N LEU A 438 5.43 13.04 1.17
CA LEU A 438 6.43 13.35 0.17
C LEU A 438 6.25 14.81 -0.24
N ASN A 439 7.28 15.61 0.01
CA ASN A 439 7.27 17.04 -0.27
C ASN A 439 8.59 17.42 -0.95
N PHE A 440 8.58 17.39 -2.28
CA PHE A 440 9.71 17.77 -3.11
C PHE A 440 9.36 19.05 -3.87
N ASN A 441 10.32 19.95 -4.00
CA ASN A 441 10.12 21.21 -4.73
C ASN A 441 10.89 21.15 -6.06
N ASN A 442 10.38 21.84 -7.08
CA ASN A 442 11.12 22.06 -8.34
C ASN A 442 11.55 20.80 -9.12
N LEU A 443 10.76 19.73 -9.07
CA LEU A 443 11.02 18.51 -9.86
C LEU A 443 10.89 18.75 -11.38
N PRO A 444 11.70 18.07 -12.23
CA PRO A 444 11.68 18.22 -13.69
C PRO A 444 10.39 17.69 -14.32
N GLU A 445 10.09 18.05 -15.59
CA GLU A 445 8.90 17.53 -16.28
C GLU A 445 9.00 16.01 -16.46
N PRO A 446 7.93 15.25 -16.15
CA PRO A 446 7.90 13.81 -16.36
C PRO A 446 8.15 13.48 -17.83
N LYS A 447 9.13 12.62 -18.08
CA LYS A 447 9.38 12.03 -19.40
C LYS A 447 9.63 10.53 -19.27
N ASN A 448 9.44 9.81 -20.38
CA ASN A 448 9.97 8.46 -20.50
C ASN A 448 11.48 8.55 -20.79
N ALA A 449 12.23 7.49 -20.46
CA ALA A 449 13.60 7.38 -20.96
C ALA A 449 13.56 7.44 -22.49
N CYS A 450 14.40 8.27 -23.11
CA CYS A 450 14.57 8.21 -24.56
C CYS A 450 15.43 6.98 -24.88
N ASP A 451 15.04 6.20 -25.90
CA ASP A 451 15.82 5.04 -26.39
C ASP A 451 17.17 5.43 -27.03
N GLU A 452 17.56 6.70 -26.99
CA GLU A 452 18.87 7.19 -27.38
C GLU A 452 19.47 8.04 -26.26
N VAL A 453 20.19 7.39 -25.34
CA VAL A 453 21.32 8.01 -24.67
C VAL A 453 22.41 6.94 -24.58
N GLU A 454 23.32 6.94 -25.56
CA GLU A 454 24.69 6.50 -25.29
C GLU A 454 25.11 7.12 -23.96
N TYR A 455 25.62 6.28 -23.04
CA TYR A 455 26.31 6.74 -21.85
C TYR A 455 27.47 7.65 -22.29
N SER A 456 27.19 8.94 -22.42
CA SER A 456 28.21 9.96 -22.30
C SER A 456 28.18 10.39 -20.84
N ASP A 457 29.30 10.22 -20.14
CA ASP A 457 29.60 10.80 -18.83
C ASP A 457 29.63 12.35 -18.87
N SER A 458 28.82 12.98 -19.73
CA SER A 458 28.93 14.39 -20.08
C SER A 458 27.60 15.14 -20.17
N THR A 459 26.51 14.61 -19.61
CA THR A 459 25.40 15.51 -19.21
C THR A 459 25.81 16.27 -17.94
N LYS A 460 26.67 17.27 -18.14
CA LYS A 460 26.88 18.36 -17.18
C LYS A 460 25.51 18.93 -16.83
N ILE A 461 25.00 18.59 -15.65
CA ILE A 461 23.94 19.35 -15.00
C ILE A 461 24.49 20.77 -14.87
N ASP A 462 23.85 21.72 -15.54
CA ASP A 462 24.23 23.11 -15.47
C ASP A 462 23.79 23.70 -14.12
N PHE A 463 24.66 23.54 -13.11
CA PHE A 463 24.51 24.18 -11.81
C PHE A 463 24.70 25.70 -11.87
N THR A 464 25.06 26.31 -13.02
CA THR A 464 25.26 27.78 -13.11
C THR A 464 23.96 28.58 -13.12
N LYS A 465 22.80 27.93 -13.19
CA LYS A 465 21.52 28.55 -12.79
C LYS A 465 21.35 28.71 -11.28
N LEU A 466 22.28 28.21 -10.48
CA LEU A 466 22.42 28.50 -9.05
C LEU A 466 23.66 29.39 -8.87
N ASN A 467 23.39 30.65 -8.60
CA ASN A 467 24.34 31.76 -8.57
C ASN A 467 25.39 31.59 -7.45
N ILE A 468 26.63 31.20 -7.78
CA ILE A 468 27.80 31.35 -6.90
C ILE A 468 29.04 31.66 -7.75
N ASN A 469 29.57 32.89 -7.63
CA ASN A 469 30.81 33.35 -8.25
C ASN A 469 32.05 32.87 -7.48
N SER A 470 33.06 32.37 -8.18
CA SER A 470 34.47 32.81 -8.05
C SER A 470 35.35 32.01 -9.03
N GLN A 471 36.13 32.72 -9.82
CA GLN A 471 37.15 32.19 -10.72
C GLN A 471 38.49 32.13 -10.01
N GLU A 472 39.30 31.09 -10.25
CA GLU A 472 40.76 31.23 -10.40
C GLU A 472 41.37 30.00 -11.10
N LYS A 473 42.40 30.25 -11.92
CA LYS A 473 43.07 29.31 -12.83
C LYS A 473 44.27 28.63 -12.15
N THR A 474 44.62 27.41 -12.56
CA THR A 474 45.96 26.82 -12.29
C THR A 474 46.46 25.95 -13.44
N ASP A 475 47.78 26.01 -13.66
CA ASP A 475 48.60 25.35 -14.68
C ASP A 475 48.74 23.82 -14.50
N GLU A 476 48.99 23.14 -15.63
CA GLU A 476 49.06 21.68 -15.76
C GLU A 476 50.36 21.05 -15.22
N LYS A 477 50.22 19.91 -14.55
CA LYS A 477 51.32 18.95 -14.30
C LYS A 477 50.80 17.52 -14.44
N VAL A 478 51.49 16.72 -15.25
CA VAL A 478 51.12 15.34 -15.63
C VAL A 478 51.51 14.34 -14.53
N ILE A 479 50.61 13.41 -14.20
CA ILE A 479 50.82 12.27 -13.28
C ILE A 479 50.36 10.98 -14.00
N TYR A 480 51.13 9.90 -13.86
CA TYR A 480 50.98 8.64 -14.60
C TYR A 480 49.86 7.75 -14.06
N VAL A 481 49.17 7.06 -14.98
CA VAL A 481 47.88 6.37 -14.81
C VAL A 481 47.94 5.14 -13.87
N GLU A 482 49.13 4.60 -13.62
CA GLU A 482 49.29 3.34 -12.89
C GLU A 482 49.12 3.49 -11.35
N ASP A 483 49.09 4.73 -10.82
CA ASP A 483 48.89 5.01 -9.39
C ASP A 483 47.40 5.12 -8.97
N LEU A 484 46.43 5.08 -9.91
CA LEU A 484 45.01 5.38 -9.65
C LEU A 484 44.12 4.15 -9.43
N GLU A 485 44.57 2.92 -9.69
CA GLU A 485 43.66 1.77 -9.82
C GLU A 485 43.24 1.07 -8.50
N LYS A 486 43.53 1.60 -7.30
CA LYS A 486 43.16 0.90 -6.04
C LYS A 486 42.43 1.70 -4.96
N ARG A 487 42.09 2.98 -5.14
CA ARG A 487 41.31 3.74 -4.15
C ARG A 487 40.48 4.80 -4.87
N VAL A 488 39.19 4.94 -4.52
CA VAL A 488 38.41 6.15 -4.87
C VAL A 488 39.02 7.29 -4.04
N VAL A 489 39.95 8.05 -4.62
CA VAL A 489 40.63 9.17 -3.96
C VAL A 489 39.89 10.46 -4.28
N PHE A 490 39.28 11.10 -3.29
CA PHE A 490 38.56 12.37 -3.44
C PHE A 490 39.50 13.60 -3.45
N GLY A 491 40.54 13.54 -4.30
CA GLY A 491 41.62 14.53 -4.36
C GLY A 491 42.59 14.45 -3.18
N ILE A 492 43.68 15.21 -3.24
CA ILE A 492 44.69 15.32 -2.17
C ILE A 492 44.56 16.70 -1.53
N CYS A 493 44.60 16.77 -0.20
CA CYS A 493 44.55 18.05 0.50
C CYS A 493 45.80 18.89 0.20
N GLY A 494 45.62 20.14 -0.25
CA GLY A 494 46.74 21.06 -0.45
C GLY A 494 47.47 21.47 0.85
N GLU A 495 46.86 21.24 2.02
CA GLU A 495 47.43 21.59 3.33
C GLU A 495 48.18 20.43 4.00
N CYS A 496 47.61 19.22 3.99
CA CYS A 496 48.15 18.05 4.69
C CYS A 496 48.66 16.94 3.77
N SER A 497 48.52 17.06 2.45
CA SER A 497 48.92 16.03 1.45
C SER A 497 48.29 14.64 1.63
N GLU A 498 47.26 14.53 2.48
CA GLU A 498 46.48 13.32 2.70
C GLU A 498 45.29 13.25 1.71
N PRO A 499 44.87 12.05 1.28
CA PRO A 499 43.71 11.87 0.41
C PRO A 499 42.41 12.30 1.09
N GLY A 500 41.55 12.97 0.34
CA GLY A 500 40.20 13.35 0.76
C GLY A 500 39.33 12.12 1.01
N THR A 501 38.49 12.20 2.04
CA THR A 501 37.46 11.18 2.30
C THR A 501 36.19 11.45 1.51
N GLU A 502 36.03 12.68 0.97
CA GLU A 502 34.96 13.11 0.05
C GLU A 502 35.34 14.44 -0.65
N GLU A 503 34.56 14.87 -1.66
CA GLU A 503 34.78 16.13 -2.38
C GLU A 503 34.87 17.33 -1.41
N LYS A 504 36.07 17.92 -1.30
CA LYS A 504 36.41 19.08 -0.43
C LYS A 504 36.33 18.81 1.09
N TRP A 505 36.26 17.56 1.55
CA TRP A 505 36.35 17.21 2.99
C TRP A 505 37.60 16.39 3.30
N TYR A 506 38.50 16.95 4.11
CA TYR A 506 39.75 16.32 4.49
C TYR A 506 39.76 16.06 5.99
N LYS A 507 39.35 14.85 6.39
CA LYS A 507 39.19 14.46 7.80
C LYS A 507 40.39 14.85 8.69
N PRO A 508 41.66 14.61 8.33
CA PRO A 508 42.80 14.99 9.19
C PRO A 508 42.90 16.51 9.42
N CYS A 509 42.74 17.30 8.35
CA CYS A 509 42.81 18.75 8.40
C CYS A 509 41.60 19.36 9.15
N ASN A 510 40.38 18.81 8.96
CA ASN A 510 39.18 19.26 9.68
C ASN A 510 39.19 18.86 11.16
N ALA A 511 39.63 17.64 11.49
CA ALA A 511 39.80 17.20 12.87
C ALA A 511 40.77 18.10 13.64
N LYS A 512 41.85 18.58 12.99
CA LYS A 512 42.77 19.57 13.58
C LYS A 512 42.06 20.89 13.89
N ARG A 513 41.31 21.44 12.92
CA ARG A 513 40.54 22.68 13.09
C ARG A 513 39.52 22.58 14.22
N PHE A 514 38.85 21.43 14.34
CA PHE A 514 37.92 21.17 15.44
C PHE A 514 38.63 21.11 16.80
N LYS A 515 39.73 20.37 16.92
CA LYS A 515 40.53 20.32 18.17
C LYS A 515 40.98 21.70 18.63
N ASP A 516 41.42 22.54 17.70
CA ASP A 516 41.84 23.91 18.01
C ASP A 516 40.68 24.78 18.52
N ASN A 517 39.44 24.43 18.17
CA ASN A 517 38.22 25.14 18.54
C ASN A 517 37.54 24.61 19.83
N PHE A 518 37.89 23.43 20.34
CA PHE A 518 37.24 22.84 21.53
C PHE A 518 37.38 23.70 22.80
N LYS A 519 38.43 24.53 22.87
CA LYS A 519 38.63 25.47 23.98
C LYS A 519 37.72 26.71 23.92
N ASN A 520 37.04 26.94 22.80
CA ASN A 520 36.27 28.17 22.58
C ASN A 520 34.78 28.03 22.93
N TRP A 521 34.32 26.83 23.29
CA TRP A 521 32.94 26.58 23.69
C TRP A 521 32.86 25.41 24.68
N THR A 522 31.85 25.46 25.56
CA THR A 522 31.43 24.35 26.43
C THR A 522 29.93 24.53 26.69
N ASN A 523 29.21 23.44 26.86
CA ASN A 523 27.82 23.48 27.32
C ASN A 523 27.67 23.37 28.84
N GLY A 524 28.76 23.14 29.58
CA GLY A 524 28.77 22.96 31.04
C GLY A 524 28.54 21.52 31.52
N ASN A 525 28.22 20.58 30.63
CA ASN A 525 28.13 19.14 30.90
C ASN A 525 29.22 18.37 30.11
N LYS A 526 30.16 17.81 30.87
CA LYS A 526 31.34 17.11 30.33
C LYS A 526 30.99 15.96 29.37
N ASN A 527 29.93 15.19 29.64
CA ASN A 527 29.56 14.04 28.80
C ASN A 527 29.05 14.47 27.42
N ILE A 528 28.32 15.58 27.36
CA ILE A 528 27.80 16.13 26.10
C ILE A 528 28.90 16.84 25.32
N ASP A 529 29.78 17.56 26.03
CA ASP A 529 30.96 18.17 25.41
C ASP A 529 31.84 17.08 24.77
N GLU A 530 32.12 15.98 25.48
CA GLU A 530 32.88 14.83 24.96
C GLU A 530 32.17 14.18 23.76
N PHE A 531 30.85 14.01 23.81
CA PHE A 531 30.07 13.45 22.71
C PHE A 531 30.16 14.29 21.43
N ILE A 532 29.92 15.61 21.53
CA ILE A 532 29.97 16.51 20.38
C ILE A 532 31.39 16.58 19.83
N GLN A 533 32.40 16.70 20.70
CA GLN A 533 33.81 16.74 20.29
C GLN A 533 34.23 15.47 19.55
N GLN A 534 33.89 14.29 20.10
CA GLN A 534 34.22 13.01 19.46
C GLN A 534 33.55 12.87 18.09
N SER A 535 32.27 13.26 18.00
CA SER A 535 31.55 13.24 16.73
C SER A 535 32.17 14.17 15.68
N GLN A 536 32.62 15.37 16.08
CA GLN A 536 33.34 16.30 15.21
C GLN A 536 34.69 15.74 14.71
N LEU A 537 35.40 14.94 15.52
CA LEU A 537 36.65 14.28 15.11
C LEU A 537 36.41 13.10 14.17
N ASP A 538 35.32 12.37 14.37
CA ASP A 538 35.01 11.16 13.62
C ASP A 538 34.31 11.44 12.29
N ALA A 539 33.71 12.62 12.15
CA ALA A 539 33.00 13.08 10.97
C ALA A 539 33.80 12.89 9.67
N VAL A 540 33.27 12.03 8.81
CA VAL A 540 33.80 11.78 7.45
C VAL A 540 33.21 12.74 6.41
N HIS A 541 32.20 13.52 6.79
CA HIS A 541 31.47 14.48 5.95
C HIS A 541 30.96 15.65 6.81
N TYR A 542 30.94 16.88 6.27
CA TYR A 542 30.41 18.08 6.95
C TYR A 542 28.96 17.97 7.47
N LYS A 543 28.10 17.12 6.89
CA LYS A 543 26.71 16.90 7.33
C LYS A 543 26.62 16.02 8.58
N MET A 544 27.71 15.36 8.96
CA MET A 544 27.79 14.50 10.15
C MET A 544 28.45 15.22 11.33
N VAL A 545 28.68 16.52 11.23
CA VAL A 545 29.30 17.34 12.27
C VAL A 545 28.20 17.86 13.19
N PHE A 546 28.20 17.43 14.45
CA PHE A 546 27.38 18.08 15.46
C PHE A 546 28.03 19.40 15.89
N GLU A 547 27.22 20.44 16.07
CA GLU A 547 27.67 21.73 16.57
C GLU A 547 26.92 22.12 17.84
N TRP A 548 27.65 22.63 18.82
CA TRP A 548 27.04 23.29 19.96
C TRP A 548 26.64 24.71 19.61
N ILE A 549 25.34 25.02 19.65
CA ILE A 549 24.80 26.35 19.40
C ILE A 549 24.13 26.86 20.69
N PRO A 550 24.70 27.88 21.35
CA PRO A 550 24.08 28.49 22.53
C PRO A 550 22.66 28.98 22.24
N TYR A 551 21.71 28.69 23.14
CA TYR A 551 20.30 29.05 22.97
C TYR A 551 20.08 30.54 22.62
N LYS A 552 20.91 31.43 23.18
CA LYS A 552 20.89 32.88 22.92
C LYS A 552 21.13 33.28 21.46
N ASN A 553 21.63 32.36 20.63
CA ASN A 553 21.90 32.62 19.20
C ASN A 553 20.67 32.37 18.32
N PHE A 554 19.58 31.83 18.86
CA PHE A 554 18.32 31.66 18.13
C PHE A 554 17.45 32.92 18.26
N GLN A 555 16.85 33.36 17.16
CA GLN A 555 15.89 34.47 17.11
C GLN A 555 14.56 33.97 16.53
N ASN A 556 13.44 34.65 16.87
CA ASN A 556 12.10 34.38 16.33
C ASN A 556 11.57 32.95 16.59
N ILE A 557 11.85 32.38 17.77
CA ILE A 557 11.36 31.04 18.14
C ILE A 557 9.83 31.07 18.30
N THR A 558 9.13 30.29 17.47
CA THR A 558 7.65 30.22 17.45
C THR A 558 7.20 28.78 17.68
N PHE A 559 6.18 28.57 18.51
CA PHE A 559 5.63 27.24 18.80
C PHE A 559 4.77 26.73 17.63
N ILE A 560 4.98 25.47 17.21
CA ILE A 560 4.31 24.89 16.02
C ILE A 560 3.29 23.81 16.40
N THR A 561 3.65 22.76 17.16
CA THR A 561 2.72 21.74 17.71
C THR A 561 3.45 20.78 18.68
N ARG A 562 2.72 20.08 19.57
CA ARG A 562 3.24 18.95 20.36
C ARG A 562 2.98 17.62 19.61
N GLY A 563 4.04 17.01 19.07
CA GLY A 563 4.02 15.57 18.71
C GLY A 563 4.31 15.16 17.26
N GLY A 564 4.80 16.05 16.38
CA GLY A 564 5.23 15.68 15.02
C GLY A 564 6.52 16.40 14.63
N PHE A 565 7.48 15.65 14.07
CA PHE A 565 8.84 16.08 13.67
C PHE A 565 9.55 16.99 14.68
N VAL A 566 10.43 16.40 15.49
CA VAL A 566 11.23 17.16 16.45
C VAL A 566 12.26 18.01 15.70
N ALA A 567 11.97 19.30 15.50
CA ALA A 567 13.01 20.28 15.18
C ALA A 567 13.80 20.72 16.43
N LEU A 568 13.23 20.55 17.63
CA LEU A 568 13.83 20.84 18.94
C LEU A 568 13.19 19.95 20.02
N LYS A 569 13.99 19.15 20.76
CA LYS A 569 13.54 18.41 21.95
C LYS A 569 13.90 19.24 23.19
N SER A 570 12.90 19.67 23.95
CA SER A 570 13.12 20.30 25.25
C SER A 570 13.13 19.23 26.33
N LEU A 571 14.20 19.19 27.14
CA LEU A 571 14.29 18.36 28.34
C LEU A 571 13.88 19.22 29.53
N ASN A 572 12.83 18.82 30.25
CA ASN A 572 12.53 19.37 31.56
C ASN A 572 13.39 18.62 32.59
N ASP A 573 14.14 19.38 33.40
CA ASP A 573 15.16 18.93 34.36
C ASP A 573 16.47 18.41 33.76
N SER A 574 17.37 19.35 33.44
CA SER A 574 18.69 19.11 32.84
C SER A 574 19.77 18.63 33.84
N SER A 575 19.40 18.08 34.99
CA SER A 575 20.39 17.64 35.99
C SER A 575 20.93 16.23 35.73
N ASP A 576 20.25 15.41 34.94
CA ASP A 576 20.73 14.09 34.52
C ASP A 576 20.36 13.78 33.07
N ILE A 577 21.32 13.98 32.16
CA ILE A 577 21.24 13.46 30.79
C ILE A 577 21.82 12.05 30.82
N SER A 578 20.93 11.04 30.79
CA SER A 578 21.33 9.64 30.89
C SER A 578 22.09 9.17 29.63
N THR A 579 22.94 8.15 29.80
CA THR A 579 23.66 7.48 28.70
C THR A 579 22.71 6.95 27.62
N GLU A 580 21.47 6.65 28.00
CA GLU A 580 20.40 6.19 27.12
C GLU A 580 19.96 7.24 26.10
N PHE A 581 19.95 8.53 26.50
CA PHE A 581 19.66 9.63 25.57
C PHE A 581 20.77 9.80 24.52
N LEU A 582 22.04 9.72 24.94
CA LEU A 582 23.18 9.80 24.01
C LEU A 582 23.19 8.60 23.04
N ASN A 583 22.76 7.42 23.50
CA ASN A 583 22.60 6.24 22.64
C ASN A 583 21.47 6.41 21.62
N ASP A 584 20.40 7.13 21.95
CA ASP A 584 19.32 7.42 21.01
C ASP A 584 19.68 8.50 19.98
N VAL A 585 20.59 9.41 20.30
CA VAL A 585 21.16 10.38 19.32
C VAL A 585 22.19 9.72 18.39
N ASN A 586 22.82 8.61 18.83
CA ASN A 586 23.78 7.83 18.05
C ASN A 586 23.15 6.85 17.03
N LYS A 587 21.83 6.62 17.08
CA LYS A 587 21.09 5.80 16.11
C LYS A 587 20.59 6.65 14.96
#